data_AF-A0A920TWK5-F1
#
_entry.id   AF-A0A920TWK5-F1
#
_cell.length_a   1.000
_cell.length_b   1.000
_cell.length_c   1.000
_cell.angle_alpha   90.00
_cell.angle_beta   90.00
_cell.angle_gamma   90.00
#
_symmetry.space_group_name_H-M   'P 1'
#
loop_
_entity.id
_entity.type
_entity.pdbx_description
1 polymer ?
#
loop_
_entity_poly.entity_id
_entity_poly.type
_entity_poly.pdbx_seq_one_letter_code
_entity_poly.pdbx_strand_id
1 'polypeptide(L)' 'MEFLKQNIALIISIALAYTIFRTTGEYWPNIIHKLFGIDPDWSATKYKLPILILAFLLLPGVRWIKNKIENSQ' A
#
# COMPACT_ATOMS: atom_id res chain seq x y z
N MET A 1 11.23 -16.41 -22.39
CA MET A 1 10.80 -15.00 -22.62
C MET A 1 9.28 -14.85 -22.65
N GLU A 2 8.56 -15.86 -23.14
CA GLU A 2 7.08 -15.90 -23.17
C GLU A 2 6.47 -15.96 -21.76
N PHE A 3 7.03 -16.77 -20.86
CA PHE A 3 6.66 -16.82 -19.44
C PHE A 3 6.75 -15.46 -18.74
N LEU A 4 7.81 -14.69 -19.00
CA LEU A 4 8.00 -13.34 -18.47
C LEU A 4 6.92 -12.38 -18.99
N LYS A 5 6.55 -12.47 -20.27
CA LYS A 5 5.49 -11.63 -20.86
C LYS A 5 4.10 -12.00 -20.33
N GLN A 6 3.78 -13.28 -20.21
CA GLN A 6 2.50 -13.74 -19.68
C GLN A 6 2.33 -13.40 -18.19
N ASN A 7 3.41 -13.43 -17.42
CA ASN A 7 3.38 -13.21 -15.97
C ASN A 7 3.89 -11.82 -15.56
N ILE A 8 4.06 -10.89 -16.50
CA ILE A 8 4.65 -9.58 -16.21
C ILE A 8 3.83 -8.80 -15.18
N ALA A 9 2.49 -8.91 -15.27
CA ALA A 9 1.58 -8.31 -14.30
C ALA A 9 1.76 -8.90 -12.89
N LEU A 10 1.95 -10.22 -12.77
CA LEU A 10 2.21 -10.90 -11.50
C LEU A 10 3.54 -10.44 -10.90
N ILE A 11 4.59 -10.38 -11.72
CA ILE A 11 5.94 -9.97 -11.30
C ILE A 11 5.94 -8.51 -10.84
N ILE A 12 5.29 -7.62 -11.59
CA ILE A 12 5.13 -6.21 -11.20
C ILE A 12 4.33 -6.10 -9.91
N SER A 13 3.26 -6.90 -9.75
CA SER A 13 2.44 -6.90 -8.53
C SER A 13 3.25 -7.34 -7.31
N ILE A 14 4.09 -8.37 -7.44
CA ILE A 14 4.97 -8.85 -6.37
C ILE A 14 6.03 -7.79 -6.03
N ALA A 15 6.65 -7.18 -7.03
CA ALA A 15 7.64 -6.12 -6.83
C ALA A 15 7.03 -4.91 -6.13
N LEU A 16 5.85 -4.46 -6.58
CA LEU A 16 5.12 -3.35 -5.95
C LEU A 16 4.71 -3.68 -4.52
N ALA A 17 4.18 -4.89 -4.27
CA ALA A 17 3.83 -5.33 -2.93
C ALA A 17 5.05 -5.30 -2.00
N TYR A 18 6.20 -5.79 -2.47
CA TYR A 18 7.45 -5.74 -1.71
C TYR A 18 7.91 -4.30 -1.44
N THR A 19 7.89 -3.42 -2.45
CA THR A 19 8.26 -2.01 -2.29
C THR A 19 7.35 -1.29 -1.29
N ILE A 20 6.03 -1.51 -1.37
CA ILE A 20 5.06 -0.94 -0.43
C ILE A 20 5.35 -1.47 0.97
N PHE A 21 5.52 -2.78 1.15
CA PHE A 21 5.78 -3.36 2.47
C PHE A 21 7.06 -2.81 3.10
N ARG A 22 8.13 -2.69 2.31
CA ARG A 22 9.42 -2.15 2.76
C ARG A 22 9.32 -0.67 3.12
N THR A 23 8.71 0.15 2.27
CA THR A 23 8.54 1.59 2.55
C THR A 23 7.65 1.84 3.76
N THR A 24 6.58 1.08 3.88
CA THR A 24 5.63 1.10 5.01
C THR A 24 6.27 0.64 6.33
N GLY A 25 7.12 -0.40 6.27
CA GLY A 25 7.76 -0.98 7.44
C GLY A 25 9.00 -0.23 7.92
N GLU A 26 9.85 0.24 7.00
CA GLU A 26 11.14 0.86 7.33
C GLU A 26 11.06 2.40 7.40
N TYR A 27 10.33 3.04 6.48
CA TYR A 27 10.38 4.51 6.34
C TYR A 27 9.23 5.22 7.04
N TRP A 28 8.03 4.62 7.05
CA TRP A 28 6.86 5.24 7.67
C TRP A 28 6.98 5.51 9.19
N PRO A 29 7.61 4.63 10.01
CA PRO A 29 7.80 4.91 11.43
C PRO A 29 8.64 6.19 11.63
N ASN A 30 9.70 6.34 10.84
CA ASN A 30 10.59 7.50 10.91
C ASN A 30 9.91 8.78 10.41
N ILE A 31 9.08 8.69 9.37
CA ILE A 31 8.30 9.84 8.88
C ILE A 31 7.27 10.28 9.93
N ILE A 32 6.56 9.35 10.55
CA ILE A 32 5.58 9.66 11.61
C ILE A 32 6.28 10.23 12.84
N HIS A 33 7.44 9.68 13.22
CA HIS A 33 8.26 10.24 14.29
C HIS A 33 8.68 11.68 13.99
N LYS A 34 9.16 11.96 12.78
CA LYS A 34 9.55 13.32 12.38
C LYS A 34 8.38 14.31 12.35
N LEU A 35 7.18 13.86 11.99
CA LEU A 35 6.01 14.73 11.85
C LEU A 35 5.26 14.96 13.17
N PHE A 36 5.20 13.95 14.03
CA PHE A 36 4.36 13.96 15.23
C PHE A 36 5.16 13.86 16.54
N GLY A 37 6.47 13.59 16.48
CA GLY A 37 7.34 13.41 17.66
C GLY A 37 7.02 12.15 18.46
N ILE A 38 6.24 11.23 17.89
CA ILE A 38 5.83 9.98 18.52
C ILE A 38 6.79 8.90 18.03
N ASP A 39 7.31 8.05 18.91
CA ASP A 39 7.98 6.80 18.54
C ASP A 39 6.94 5.68 18.41
N PRO A 40 6.38 5.44 17.20
CA PRO A 40 5.46 4.34 17.03
C PRO A 40 6.24 3.03 17.12
N ASP A 41 5.87 2.19 18.08
CA ASP A 41 6.41 0.83 18.28
C ASP A 41 5.97 -0.07 17.12
N TRP A 42 6.61 0.08 15.94
CA TRP A 42 6.18 -0.46 14.65
C TRP A 42 6.36 -1.98 14.53
N SER A 43 5.75 -2.71 15.44
CA SER A 43 5.51 -4.14 15.32
C SER A 43 4.45 -4.36 14.24
N ALA A 44 4.81 -5.13 13.21
CA ALA A 44 3.91 -5.59 12.16
C ALA A 44 2.68 -6.34 12.72
N THR A 45 2.71 -6.77 13.99
CA THR A 45 1.60 -7.39 14.72
C THR A 45 0.73 -6.36 15.45
N LYS A 46 1.31 -5.26 15.94
CA LYS A 46 0.62 -4.22 16.71
C LYS A 46 -0.09 -3.19 15.82
N TYR A 47 0.46 -2.92 14.64
CA TYR A 47 -0.07 -1.94 13.68
C TYR A 47 -0.87 -2.57 12.52
N LYS A 48 -1.25 -3.85 12.62
CA LYS A 48 -2.16 -4.49 11.64
C LYS A 48 -3.47 -3.73 11.53
N LEU A 49 -4.03 -3.30 12.66
CA LEU A 49 -5.34 -2.65 12.72
C LEU A 49 -5.33 -1.26 12.06
N PRO A 50 -4.41 -0.33 12.41
CA PRO A 50 -4.34 0.97 11.77
C PRO A 50 -4.03 0.89 10.27
N ILE A 51 -3.15 -0.02 9.84
CA ILE A 51 -2.83 -0.22 8.42
C ILE A 51 -4.04 -0.79 7.67
N LEU A 52 -4.75 -1.76 8.25
CA LEU A 52 -6.00 -2.28 7.69
C LEU A 52 -7.07 -1.20 7.61
N ILE A 53 -7.21 -0.37 8.64
CA ILE A 53 -8.17 0.75 8.67
C ILE A 53 -7.81 1.79 7.60
N LEU A 54 -6.52 2.12 7.43
CA LEU A 54 -6.05 3.01 6.37
C LEU A 54 -6.31 2.42 4.98
N ALA A 55 -6.04 1.13 4.78
CA ALA A 55 -6.37 0.44 3.54
C ALA A 55 -7.89 0.42 3.27
N PHE A 56 -8.70 0.24 4.32
CA PHE A 56 -10.16 0.31 4.22
C PHE A 56 -10.68 1.72 3.92
N LEU A 57 -10.04 2.76 4.47
CA LEU A 57 -10.33 4.17 4.19
C LEU A 57 -10.01 4.53 2.73
N LEU A 58 -9.07 3.83 2.09
CA LEU A 58 -8.74 4.03 0.68
C LEU A 58 -9.73 3.32 -0.27
N LEU A 59 -10.46 2.28 0.18
CA LEU A 59 -11.47 1.59 -0.62
C LEU A 59 -12.52 2.52 -1.26
N PRO A 60 -13.16 3.47 -0.55
CA PRO A 60 -14.10 4.38 -1.17
C PRO A 60 -13.44 5.26 -2.24
N GLY A 61 -12.18 5.67 -2.04
CA GLY A 61 -11.42 6.43 -3.04
C GLY A 61 -11.15 5.61 -4.31
N VAL A 62 -10.72 4.36 -4.16
CA VAL A 62 -10.51 3.43 -5.29
C VAL A 62 -11.83 3.18 -6.03
N ARG A 63 -12.93 3.00 -5.30
CA ARG A 63 -14.27 2.78 -5.88
C ARG A 63 -14.76 4.01 -6.64
N TRP A 64 -14.48 5.21 -6.13
CA TRP A 64 -14.83 6.46 -6.80
C TRP A 64 -14.03 6.67 -8.09
N ILE A 65 -12.72 6.39 -8.07
CA ILE A 65 -11.86 6.42 -9.25
C ILE A 65 -12.34 5.42 -10.31
N LYS A 66 -12.65 4.18 -9.89
CA LYS A 66 -13.17 3.15 -10.80
C LYS A 66 -14.45 3.63 -11.49
N ASN A 67 -15.44 4.10 -10.73
CA ASN A 67 -16.71 4.59 -11.27
C ASN A 67 -16.51 5.79 -12.21
N LYS A 68 -15.51 6.65 -11.95
CA LYS A 68 -15.21 7.80 -12.81
C LYS A 68 -14.63 7.37 -14.16
N ILE A 69 -13.80 6.33 -14.17
CA ILE A 69 -13.24 5.75 -15.41
C ILE A 69 -14.35 5.05 -16.21
N GLU A 70 -15.24 4.32 -15.53
CA GLU A 70 -16.34 3.57 -16.15
C GLU A 70 -17.42 4.50 -16.74
N ASN A 71 -17.73 5.63 -16.09
CA ASN A 71 -18.67 6.65 -16.58
C ASN A 71 -18.05 7.67 -17.57
N SER A 72 -16.74 7.56 -17.85
CA SER A 72 -16.07 8.41 -18.87
C SER A 72 -15.90 7.71 -20.22
N GLN A 73 -16.38 6.47 -20.36
CA GLN A 73 -16.57 5.78 -21.64
C GLN A 73 -18.02 5.87 -22.07
#